data_AF-A0A453H987-F1
#
_entry.id   AF-A0A453H987-F1
#
_cell.length_a   1.000
_cell.length_b   1.000
_cell.length_c   1.000
_cell.angle_alpha   90.00
_cell.angle_beta   90.00
_cell.angle_gamma   90.00
#
_symmetry.space_group_name_H-M   'P 1'
#
loop_
_entity.id
_entity.type
_entity.pdbx_description
1 polymer ?
#
loop_
_entity_poly.entity_id
_entity_poly.type
_entity_poly.pdbx_seq_one_letter_code
_entity_poly.pdbx_strand_id
1 'polypeptide(L)' 'MSARGEKYCSEACLARYLEARNWNVDKSRKMLEESLKWRALSRPEDIRWPDVSVEAETGKMYRATFTDREGRTVVIMRPA' A
#
# COMPACT_ATOMS: atom_id res chain seq x y z
N MET A 1 20.29 4.69 -0.30
CA MET A 1 18.88 4.81 -0.76
C MET A 1 18.49 6.29 -0.59
N SER A 2 17.32 6.75 -1.04
CA SER A 2 16.86 8.08 -0.63
C SER A 2 16.39 8.04 0.83
N ALA A 3 16.46 9.15 1.56
CA ALA A 3 15.99 9.23 2.95
C ALA A 3 14.51 8.79 3.10
N ARG A 4 13.69 9.08 2.09
CA ARG A 4 12.28 8.62 2.02
C ARG A 4 12.18 7.11 1.85
N GLY A 5 13.04 6.51 1.03
CA GLY A 5 13.13 5.07 0.86
C GLY A 5 13.57 4.36 2.13
N GLU A 6 14.57 4.89 2.83
CA GLU A 6 15.06 4.36 4.11
C GLU A 6 13.95 4.40 5.18
N LYS A 7 13.21 5.50 5.27
CA LYS A 7 12.05 5.62 6.17
C LYS A 7 10.95 4.60 5.85
N TYR A 8 10.74 4.29 4.58
CA TYR A 8 9.74 3.31 4.16
C TYR A 8 10.14 1.87 4.53
N CYS A 9 11.42 1.54 4.38
CA CYS A 9 12.00 0.20 4.58
C CYS A 9 12.22 -0.17 6.07
N SER A 10 11.22 0.03 6.91
CA SER A 10 11.21 -0.52 8.28
C SER A 10 11.19 -2.06 8.29
N GLU A 11 11.60 -2.69 9.40
CA GLU A 11 11.59 -4.15 9.56
C GLU A 11 10.20 -4.75 9.25
N ALA A 12 9.13 -4.15 9.79
CA ALA A 12 7.76 -4.57 9.51
C ALA A 12 7.35 -4.39 8.04
N CYS A 13 7.94 -3.43 7.32
CA CYS A 13 7.76 -3.31 5.88
C CYS A 13 8.46 -4.46 5.14
N LEU A 14 9.73 -4.72 5.47
CA LEU A 14 10.52 -5.77 4.83
C LEU A 14 9.88 -7.15 5.05
N ALA A 15 9.38 -7.43 6.26
CA ALA A 15 8.63 -8.65 6.58
C ALA A 15 7.41 -8.85 5.67
N ARG A 16 6.61 -7.79 5.43
CA ARG A 16 5.45 -7.88 4.51
C ARG A 16 5.84 -8.24 3.07
N TYR A 17 6.98 -7.77 2.57
CA TYR A 17 7.47 -8.16 1.24
C TYR A 17 7.95 -9.63 1.20
N LEU A 18 8.50 -10.14 2.31
CA LEU A 18 8.87 -11.55 2.45
C LEU A 18 7.62 -12.44 2.48
N GLU A 19 6.68 -12.14 3.37
CA GLU A 19 5.41 -12.86 3.50
C GLU A 19 4.65 -12.90 2.16
N ALA A 20 4.51 -11.75 1.48
CA ALA A 20 3.81 -11.64 0.20
C ALA A 20 4.46 -12.44 -0.95
N ARG A 21 5.68 -12.96 -0.77
CA ARG A 21 6.40 -13.77 -1.76
C ARG A 21 6.88 -15.10 -1.18
N ASN A 22 6.20 -15.60 -0.14
CA ASN A 22 6.50 -16.89 0.50
C ASN A 22 7.98 -17.00 0.90
N TRP A 23 8.52 -15.93 1.49
CA TRP A 23 9.91 -15.83 1.96
C TRP A 23 10.98 -16.02 0.88
N ASN A 24 10.62 -15.94 -0.41
CA ASN A 24 11.57 -15.94 -1.50
C ASN A 24 12.27 -14.58 -1.61
N VAL A 25 13.50 -14.51 -1.12
CA VAL A 25 14.28 -13.26 -1.01
C VAL A 25 14.41 -12.53 -2.34
N ASP A 26 14.70 -13.24 -3.45
CA ASP A 26 14.91 -12.61 -4.76
C ASP A 26 13.61 -11.96 -5.29
N LYS A 27 12.48 -12.65 -5.17
CA LYS A 27 11.17 -12.11 -5.57
C LYS A 27 10.73 -10.96 -4.66
N SER A 28 10.97 -11.05 -3.35
CA SER A 28 10.67 -9.98 -2.40
C SER A 28 11.50 -8.73 -2.69
N ARG A 29 12.80 -8.90 -2.94
CA ARG A 29 13.70 -7.81 -3.33
C ARG A 29 13.23 -7.13 -4.60
N LYS A 30 12.93 -7.90 -5.67
CA LYS A 30 12.44 -7.33 -6.94
C LYS A 30 11.17 -6.50 -6.73
N MET A 31 10.21 -7.03 -5.97
CA MET A 31 8.95 -6.33 -5.69
C MET A 31 9.17 -5.04 -4.87
N LEU A 32 10.09 -5.07 -3.90
CA LEU A 32 10.46 -3.90 -3.11
C LEU A 32 11.14 -2.83 -3.97
N GLU A 33 12.07 -3.21 -4.85
CA GLU A 33 12.74 -2.29 -5.78
C GLU A 33 11.73 -1.61 -6.73
N GLU A 34 10.77 -2.36 -7.28
CA GLU A 34 9.69 -1.83 -8.10
C GLU A 34 8.81 -0.84 -7.31
N SER A 35 8.49 -1.17 -6.07
CA SER A 35 7.71 -0.29 -5.19
C SER A 35 8.46 1.00 -4.86
N LEU A 36 9.76 0.93 -4.57
CA LEU A 36 10.60 2.10 -4.30
C LEU A 36 10.71 3.01 -5.53
N LYS A 37 10.83 2.44 -6.73
CA LYS A 37 10.81 3.21 -8.00
C LYS A 37 9.48 3.92 -8.19
N TRP A 38 8.37 3.22 -8.00
CA TRP A 38 7.02 3.80 -8.10
C TRP A 38 6.82 4.93 -7.07
N ARG A 39 7.22 4.73 -5.80
CA ARG A 39 7.10 5.75 -4.76
C ARG A 39 7.93 6.99 -5.06
N ALA A 40 9.12 6.84 -5.62
CA ALA A 40 9.95 7.98 -6.01
C ALA A 40 9.28 8.85 -7.10
N LEU A 41 8.55 8.21 -8.03
CA LEU A 41 7.82 8.91 -9.09
C LEU A 41 6.48 9.49 -8.59
N SER A 42 5.66 8.68 -7.93
CA SER A 42 4.29 9.03 -7.55
C SER A 42 4.19 9.80 -6.24
N ARG A 43 5.25 9.80 -5.42
CA ARG A 43 5.38 10.55 -4.17
C ARG A 43 4.14 10.48 -3.25
N PRO A 44 3.65 9.27 -2.91
CA PRO A 44 2.42 9.12 -2.13
C PRO A 44 2.51 9.72 -0.72
N GLU A 45 3.72 9.89 -0.18
CA GLU A 45 3.95 10.59 1.09
C GLU A 45 3.59 12.08 1.07
N ASP A 46 3.39 12.68 -0.10
CA ASP A 46 3.00 14.09 -0.22
C ASP A 46 1.47 14.29 -0.34
N ILE A 47 0.69 13.20 -0.41
CA ILE A 47 -0.79 13.23 -0.48
C ILE A 47 -1.35 13.73 0.85
N ARG A 48 -2.32 14.65 0.77
CA ARG A 48 -3.04 15.23 1.91
C ARG A 48 -4.52 14.97 1.80
N TRP A 49 -5.23 15.12 2.92
CA TRP A 49 -6.68 14.91 2.97
C TRP A 49 -7.47 15.72 1.90
N PRO A 50 -7.20 17.02 1.69
CA PRO A 50 -7.91 17.78 0.65
C PRO A 50 -7.72 17.26 -0.77
N ASP A 51 -6.61 16.55 -1.05
CA ASP A 51 -6.33 16.00 -2.38
C ASP A 51 -7.24 14.79 -2.70
N VAL A 52 -7.83 14.16 -1.68
CA VAL A 52 -8.55 12.88 -1.80
C VAL A 52 -9.95 12.87 -1.18
N SER A 53 -10.33 13.89 -0.40
CA SER A 53 -11.62 13.88 0.33
C SER A 53 -12.82 13.78 -0.62
N VAL A 54 -12.77 14.51 -1.74
CA VAL A 54 -13.82 14.51 -2.77
C VAL A 54 -14.04 13.12 -3.39
N GLU A 55 -12.98 12.29 -3.45
CA GLU A 55 -13.07 10.92 -3.96
C GLU A 55 -13.80 9.99 -2.99
N ALA A 56 -13.83 10.31 -1.70
CA ALA A 56 -14.51 9.53 -0.67
C ALA A 56 -15.98 9.95 -0.46
N GLU A 57 -16.34 11.18 -0.80
CA GLU A 57 -17.68 11.77 -0.54
C GLU A 57 -18.82 11.01 -1.23
N THR A 58 -18.58 10.43 -2.40
CA THR A 58 -19.62 9.77 -3.20
C THR A 58 -19.89 8.33 -2.76
N GLY A 59 -19.10 7.78 -1.83
CA GLY A 59 -19.22 6.38 -1.42
C GLY A 59 -18.82 5.37 -2.52
N LYS A 60 -18.17 5.83 -3.60
CA LYS A 60 -17.67 4.96 -4.69
C LYS A 60 -16.60 3.98 -4.23
N MET A 61 -15.92 4.27 -3.11
CA MET A 61 -14.98 3.37 -2.46
C MET A 61 -15.00 3.56 -0.93
N TYR A 62 -15.09 2.48 -0.17
CA TYR A 62 -15.02 2.53 1.30
C TYR A 62 -14.51 1.24 1.92
N ARG A 63 -13.96 1.33 3.13
CA ARG A 63 -13.57 0.16 3.94
C ARG A 63 -14.80 -0.40 4.66
N ALA A 64 -15.06 -1.70 4.52
CA ALA A 64 -16.13 -2.35 5.27
C ALA A 64 -15.83 -2.34 6.79
N THR A 65 -16.89 -2.37 7.60
CA THR A 65 -16.78 -2.48 9.07
C THR A 65 -16.52 -3.92 9.54
N PHE A 66 -16.51 -4.88 8.62
CA PHE A 66 -16.25 -6.30 8.86
C PHE A 66 -15.05 -6.80 8.06
N THR A 67 -14.49 -7.91 8.49
CA THR A 67 -13.46 -8.67 7.77
C THR A 67 -14.08 -9.85 7.04
N ASP A 68 -13.37 -10.40 6.05
CA ASP A 68 -13.78 -11.66 5.46
C ASP A 68 -13.51 -12.87 6.39
N ARG A 69 -13.78 -14.08 5.89
CA ARG A 69 -13.61 -15.33 6.66
C ARG A 69 -12.15 -15.62 7.05
N GLU A 70 -11.20 -15.04 6.35
CA GLU A 70 -9.77 -15.18 6.63
C GLU A 70 -9.23 -13.98 7.43
N GLY A 71 -10.11 -13.09 7.89
CA GLY A 71 -9.73 -11.91 8.67
C GLY A 71 -9.15 -10.76 7.84
N ARG A 72 -9.24 -10.80 6.52
CA ARG A 72 -8.70 -9.76 5.63
C ARG A 72 -9.60 -8.53 5.63
N THR A 73 -8.98 -7.35 5.50
CA THR A 73 -9.70 -6.08 5.31
C THR A 73 -10.45 -6.11 3.98
N VAL A 74 -11.73 -5.73 4.01
CA VAL A 74 -12.57 -5.65 2.81
C VAL A 74 -12.70 -4.19 2.36
N VAL A 75 -12.34 -3.91 1.11
CA VAL A 75 -12.58 -2.62 0.43
C VAL A 75 -13.71 -2.83 -0.57
N ILE A 76 -14.78 -2.05 -0.44
CA ILE A 76 -15.93 -2.09 -1.34
C ILE A 76 -15.78 -0.98 -2.36
N MET A 77 -15.92 -1.32 -3.64
CA MET A 77 -15.91 -0.38 -4.75
C MET A 77 -17.27 -0.45 -5.46
N ARG A 78 -17.91 0.70 -5.64
CA ARG A 78 -19.19 0.86 -6.33
C ARG A 78 -18.97 1.79 -7.53
N PRO A 79 -18.65 1.23 -8.71
CA PRO A 79 -18.58 2.04 -9.92
C PRO A 79 -19.97 2.63 -10.19
N ALA A 80 -19.99 3.91 -10.56
CA ALA A 80 -21.19 4.58 -11.06
C ALA A 80 -21.43 4.21 -12.52
#